data_AF-V4T2T3-F1
#
_entry.id   AF-V4T2T3-F1
#
_cell.length_a   1.000
_cell.length_b   1.000
_cell.length_c   1.000
_cell.angle_alpha   90.00
_cell.angle_beta   90.00
_cell.angle_gamma   90.00
#
_symmetry.space_group_name_H-M   'P 1'
#
loop_
_entity.id
_entity.type
_entity.pdbx_description
1 polymer ?
#
loop_
_entity_poly.entity_id
_entity_poly.type
_entity_poly.pdbx_seq_one_letter_code
_entity_poly.pdbx_strand_id
1 'polypeptide(L)' 'MNYSKTTKKFEDGVEKFMKFAIANTKGSSVIRCLSTKCMNLSFRTDKVVREHLSFHGFDVSYTTWS' A
#
# COMPACT_ATOMS: atom_id res chain seq x y z
N MET A 1 -19.31 16.12 9.18
CA MET A 1 -18.18 15.46 8.51
C MET A 1 -18.40 13.95 8.52
N ASN A 2 -18.65 13.34 7.35
CA ASN A 2 -18.97 11.91 7.21
C ASN A 2 -17.70 11.07 7.06
N TYR A 3 -17.11 10.64 8.18
CA TYR A 3 -15.93 9.79 8.22
C TYR A 3 -16.36 8.33 8.41
N SER A 4 -16.72 7.58 7.34
CA SER A 4 -17.00 6.14 7.53
C SER A 4 -16.90 5.21 6.31
N LYS A 5 -16.94 5.70 5.06
CA LYS A 5 -16.90 4.80 3.88
C LYS A 5 -15.55 4.75 3.15
N THR A 6 -14.82 5.86 3.16
CA THR A 6 -13.51 5.94 2.48
C THR A 6 -12.43 5.18 3.24
N THR A 7 -12.44 5.24 4.59
CA THR A 7 -11.42 4.60 5.44
C THR A 7 -11.45 3.08 5.36
N LYS A 8 -12.62 2.44 5.40
CA LYS A 8 -12.71 0.97 5.33
C LYS A 8 -12.29 0.42 3.96
N LYS A 9 -12.67 1.11 2.87
CA LYS A 9 -12.20 0.77 1.51
C LYS A 9 -10.70 1.00 1.36
N PHE A 10 -10.19 2.04 2.00
CA PHE A 10 -8.77 2.35 2.02
C PHE A 10 -7.97 1.26 2.77
N GLU A 11 -8.40 0.89 3.98
CA GLU A 11 -7.77 -0.19 4.76
C GLU A 11 -7.82 -1.54 4.04
N ASP A 12 -8.96 -1.90 3.42
CA ASP A 12 -9.09 -3.11 2.60
C ASP A 12 -8.14 -3.09 1.39
N GLY A 13 -7.98 -1.93 0.74
CA GLY A 13 -7.02 -1.72 -0.34
C GLY A 13 -5.58 -1.90 0.11
N VAL A 14 -5.21 -1.33 1.27
CA VAL A 14 -3.87 -1.47 1.87
C VAL A 14 -3.58 -2.92 2.25
N GLU A 15 -4.54 -3.63 2.85
CA GLU A 15 -4.38 -5.04 3.21
C GLU A 15 -4.22 -5.95 1.99
N LYS A 16 -5.07 -5.76 0.98
CA LYS A 16 -4.90 -6.46 -0.30
C LYS A 16 -3.51 -6.18 -0.85
N PHE A 17 -3.13 -4.90 -0.93
CA PHE A 17 -1.84 -4.46 -1.43
C PHE A 17 -0.68 -5.19 -0.77
N MET A 18 -0.67 -5.20 0.56
CA MET A 18 0.32 -5.92 1.34
C MET A 18 0.38 -7.40 0.99
N LYS A 19 -0.78 -8.08 0.93
CA LYS A 19 -0.82 -9.52 0.64
C LYS A 19 -0.20 -9.85 -0.71
N PHE A 20 -0.58 -9.14 -1.77
CA PHE A 20 0.00 -9.44 -3.09
C PHE A 20 1.44 -8.94 -3.22
N ALA A 21 1.80 -7.81 -2.62
CA ALA A 21 3.18 -7.34 -2.63
C ALA A 21 4.09 -8.37 -1.95
N ILE A 22 3.71 -8.85 -0.76
CA ILE A 22 4.43 -9.91 -0.03
C ILE A 22 4.46 -11.21 -0.84
N ALA A 23 3.34 -11.66 -1.41
CA ALA A 23 3.32 -12.86 -2.23
C ALA A 23 4.25 -12.75 -3.46
N ASN A 24 4.37 -11.56 -4.05
CA ASN A 24 5.20 -11.33 -5.22
C ASN A 24 6.70 -11.18 -4.88
N THR A 25 7.06 -10.92 -3.62
CA THR A 25 8.48 -10.78 -3.23
C THR A 25 9.32 -12.05 -3.31
N LYS A 26 8.71 -13.24 -3.45
CA LYS A 26 9.40 -14.55 -3.53
C LYS A 26 10.53 -14.72 -2.49
N GLY A 27 10.35 -14.20 -1.28
CA GLY A 27 11.36 -14.26 -0.20
C GLY A 27 12.23 -13.01 -0.05
N SER A 28 12.01 -11.96 -0.85
CA SER A 28 12.63 -10.66 -0.64
C SER A 28 12.00 -9.93 0.55
N SER A 29 12.81 -9.38 1.44
CA SER A 29 12.33 -8.65 2.62
C SER A 29 11.78 -7.26 2.30
N VAL A 30 11.76 -6.86 1.03
CA VAL A 30 11.33 -5.54 0.58
C VAL A 30 10.29 -5.63 -0.53
N ILE A 31 9.24 -4.81 -0.39
CA ILE A 31 8.16 -4.61 -1.36
C ILE A 31 8.22 -3.21 -1.95
N ARG A 32 7.67 -3.04 -3.15
CA ARG A 32 7.57 -1.73 -3.78
C ARG A 32 6.58 -0.85 -3.01
N CYS A 33 6.93 0.40 -2.77
CA CYS A 33 6.11 1.34 -2.02
C CYS A 33 5.25 2.19 -2.96
N LEU A 34 3.94 1.97 -2.94
CA LEU A 34 2.94 2.73 -3.71
C LEU A 34 2.42 3.99 -2.99
N SER A 35 3.02 4.35 -1.86
CA SER A 35 2.66 5.59 -1.19
C SER A 35 2.88 6.78 -2.11
N THR A 36 2.00 7.77 -2.01
CA THR A 36 2.12 9.07 -2.72
C THR A 36 3.48 9.73 -2.51
N LYS A 37 4.10 9.52 -1.34
CA LYS A 37 5.46 10.01 -1.04
C LYS A 37 6.56 9.30 -1.82
N CYS A 38 6.40 8.00 -2.04
CA CYS A 38 7.41 7.18 -2.72
C CYS A 38 7.16 7.08 -4.23
N MET A 39 5.96 7.40 -4.69
CA MET A 39 5.57 7.43 -6.12
C MET A 39 5.94 6.15 -6.88
N ASN A 40 5.84 4.98 -6.24
CA ASN A 40 6.22 3.69 -6.84
C ASN A 40 7.72 3.53 -7.17
N LEU A 41 8.59 4.43 -6.69
CA LEU A 41 10.02 4.47 -7.03
C LEU A 41 10.93 3.77 -6.01
N SER A 42 10.41 3.44 -4.83
CA SER A 42 11.21 2.90 -3.72
C SER A 42 10.76 1.52 -3.29
N PHE A 43 11.71 0.65 -2.97
CA PHE A 43 11.47 -0.62 -2.28
C PHE A 43 11.74 -0.43 -0.80
N ARG A 44 10.81 -0.86 0.04
CA ARG A 44 10.89 -0.77 1.51
C ARG A 44 10.33 -2.05 2.13
N THR A 45 10.63 -2.29 3.39
CA THR A 45 10.06 -3.44 4.12
C THR A 45 8.55 -3.30 4.25
N ASP A 46 7.85 -4.42 4.47
CA ASP A 46 6.40 -4.47 4.67
C ASP A 46 5.94 -3.47 5.74
N LYS A 47 6.67 -3.38 6.87
CA LYS A 47 6.41 -2.44 7.95
C LYS A 47 6.45 -0.99 7.49
N VAL A 48 7.52 -0.60 6.79
CA VAL A 48 7.72 0.79 6.34
C VAL A 48 6.70 1.14 5.27
N VAL A 49 6.38 0.22 4.37
CA VAL A 49 5.33 0.47 3.37
C VAL A 49 3.97 0.61 4.05
N ARG A 50 3.65 -0.19 5.08
CA ARG A 50 2.39 -0.07 5.81
C ARG A 50 2.30 1.29 6.49
N GLU A 51 3.37 1.72 7.14
CA GLU A 51 3.46 3.05 7.74
C GLU A 51 3.28 4.16 6.71
N HIS A 52 4.00 4.11 5.58
CA HIS A 52 3.86 5.11 4.53
C HIS A 52 2.44 5.15 3.93
N LEU A 53 1.80 4.00 3.74
CA LEU A 53 0.41 3.94 3.27
C LEU A 53 -0.52 4.56 4.32
N SER A 54 -0.34 4.26 5.61
CA SER A 54 -1.15 4.83 6.69
C SER A 54 -0.96 6.34 6.88
N PHE A 55 0.27 6.86 6.76
CA PHE A 55 0.59 8.27 7.01
C PHE A 55 0.41 9.16 5.78
N HIS A 56 0.86 8.71 4.61
CA HIS A 56 0.87 9.52 3.38
C HIS A 56 -0.26 9.15 2.44
N GLY A 57 -0.96 8.05 2.70
CA GLY A 57 -1.96 7.53 1.80
C GLY A 57 -1.33 6.82 0.60
N PHE A 58 -2.22 6.26 -0.20
CA PHE A 58 -1.94 5.64 -1.48
C PHE A 58 -3.10 5.99 -2.39
N ASP A 59 -2.81 6.13 -3.68
CA ASP A 59 -3.83 6.50 -4.62
C ASP A 59 -4.86 5.36 -4.73
N VAL A 60 -6.06 5.60 -4.22
CA VAL A 60 -7.15 4.61 -4.20
C VAL A 60 -7.60 4.21 -5.61
N SER A 61 -7.23 4.98 -6.62
CA SER A 61 -7.48 4.67 -8.03
C SER A 61 -6.56 3.56 -8.55
N TYR A 62 -5.54 3.17 -7.78
CA TYR A 62 -4.61 2.10 -8.11
C TYR A 62 -5.27 0.72 -7.89
N THR A 63 -6.25 0.43 -8.73
CA THR A 63 -7.04 -0.82 -8.74
C THR A 63 -6.42 -1.89 -9.63
N THR A 64 -5.46 -1.52 -10.48
CA THR A 64 -4.81 -2.42 -11.44
C THR A 64 -3.36 -2.64 -11.05
N TRP A 65 -3.04 -3.88 -10.67
CA TRP A 65 -1.70 -4.28 -10.28
C TRP A 65 -1.20 -5.20 -11.40
N SER A 66 -0.86 -4.59 -12.54
CA SER A 66 -0.33 -5.30 -13.69
C SER A 66 1.18 -5.45 -13.63
#